data_AF-A0A812S829-F1
#
_entry.id   AF-A0A812S829-F1
#
_cell.length_a   1.000
_cell.length_b   1.000
_cell.length_c   1.000
_cell.angle_alpha   90.00
_cell.angle_beta   90.00
_cell.angle_gamma   90.00
#
_symmetry.space_group_name_H-M   'P 1'
#
loop_
_entity.id
_entity.type
_entity.pdbx_description
1 polymer ?
#
loop_
_entity_poly.entity_id
_entity_poly.type
_entity_poly.pdbx_seq_one_letter_code
_entity_poly.pdbx_strand_id
1 'polypeptide(L)'
;ENLPAIIFANWRGFSGGTRDMYNEILKFGAMIVDALVEYEHPIFIYIPKHGELRGGAWVVIDPAINPDKMEMYADEDARGGILEPPGIVEVKYRAPQQLEAMHRIDTKLQELDAKLEGSQGAQKAELEK
;
A
#
# COMPACT_ATOMS: atom_id res chain seq x y z
N GLU A 1 20.32 -7.89 26.80
CA GLU A 1 19.97 -6.85 27.80
C GLU A 1 18.69 -7.18 28.59
N ASN A 2 17.93 -8.21 28.23
CA ASN A 2 16.72 -8.65 28.93
C ASN A 2 15.68 -7.54 29.14
N LEU A 3 15.51 -6.71 28.12
CA LEU A 3 14.57 -5.60 28.12
C LEU A 3 13.42 -5.92 27.16
N PRO A 4 12.20 -5.44 27.44
CA PRO A 4 11.17 -5.30 26.42
C PRO A 4 11.63 -4.33 25.33
N ALA A 5 11.18 -4.54 24.10
CA ALA A 5 11.43 -3.64 22.98
C ALA A 5 10.16 -2.88 22.59
N ILE A 6 10.34 -1.62 22.18
CA ILE A 6 9.30 -0.85 21.49
C ILE A 6 9.84 -0.36 20.15
N ILE A 7 9.10 -0.62 19.07
CA ILE A 7 9.45 -0.25 17.71
C ILE A 7 8.40 0.74 17.20
N PHE A 8 8.82 1.99 17.01
CA PHE A 8 8.01 3.00 16.34
C PHE A 8 8.15 2.83 14.82
N ALA A 9 7.27 2.03 14.23
CA ALA A 9 7.37 1.62 12.84
C ALA A 9 6.91 2.73 11.88
N ASN A 10 7.82 3.19 11.02
CA ASN A 10 7.52 4.22 10.02
C ASN A 10 8.40 4.06 8.76
N TRP A 11 8.28 2.91 8.09
CA TRP A 11 9.06 2.58 6.89
C TRP A 11 8.15 2.28 5.69
N ARG A 12 8.43 2.93 4.57
CA ARG A 12 7.73 2.74 3.29
C ARG A 12 8.26 1.55 2.47
N GLY A 13 9.23 0.81 2.99
CA GLY A 13 9.86 -0.32 2.32
C GLY A 13 11.39 -0.30 2.45
N PHE A 14 12.02 -1.28 1.83
CA PHE A 14 13.47 -1.34 1.66
C PHE A 14 13.91 -0.62 0.39
N SER A 15 15.16 -0.16 0.34
CA SER A 15 15.72 0.38 -0.91
C SER A 15 15.90 -0.73 -1.95
N GLY A 16 15.19 -0.62 -3.07
CA GLY A 16 15.33 -1.51 -4.22
C GLY A 16 16.37 -1.07 -5.24
N GLY A 17 17.19 -0.05 -4.94
CA GLY A 17 18.19 0.47 -5.86
C GLY A 17 19.33 -0.53 -6.11
N THR A 18 19.86 -0.58 -7.34
CA THR A 18 20.91 -1.55 -7.74
C THR A 18 22.11 -1.55 -6.80
N ARG A 19 22.53 -0.38 -6.31
CA ARG A 19 23.64 -0.24 -5.36
C ARG A 19 23.33 -0.92 -4.02
N ASP A 20 22.14 -0.73 -3.48
CA ASP A 20 21.76 -1.28 -2.16
C ASP A 20 21.51 -2.78 -2.24
N MET A 21 20.96 -3.24 -3.38
CA MET A 21 20.86 -4.66 -3.70
C MET A 21 22.24 -5.32 -3.79
N TYR A 22 23.23 -4.67 -4.42
CA TYR A 22 24.61 -5.14 -4.44
C TYR A 22 25.25 -5.14 -3.04
N ASN A 23 24.95 -4.13 -2.22
CA ASN A 23 25.40 -4.03 -0.83
C ASN A 23 24.55 -4.89 0.13
N GLU A 24 23.97 -5.98 -0.37
CA GLU A 24 23.41 -7.06 0.43
C GLU A 24 22.20 -6.65 1.31
N ILE A 25 21.42 -5.65 0.91
CA ILE A 25 20.23 -5.21 1.68
C ILE A 25 19.26 -6.34 2.02
N LEU A 26 19.15 -7.35 1.16
CA LEU A 26 18.33 -8.54 1.41
C LEU A 26 18.86 -9.38 2.58
N LYS A 27 20.18 -9.50 2.75
CA LYS A 27 20.77 -10.24 3.87
C LYS A 27 20.48 -9.51 5.18
N PHE A 28 20.64 -8.19 5.20
CA PHE A 28 20.33 -7.38 6.38
C PHE A 28 18.83 -7.37 6.73
N GLY A 29 17.95 -7.42 5.72
CA GLY A 29 16.51 -7.57 5.95
C GLY A 29 16.16 -8.90 6.62
N ALA A 30 16.80 -10.00 6.23
CA ALA A 30 16.61 -11.30 6.86
C ALA A 30 17.12 -11.32 8.32
N MET A 31 18.24 -10.65 8.62
CA MET A 31 18.77 -10.56 9.97
C MET A 31 17.80 -9.90 10.97
N ILE A 32 16.91 -9.02 10.52
CA ILE A 32 15.85 -8.46 11.36
C ILE A 32 14.89 -9.56 11.80
N VAL A 33 14.48 -10.42 10.86
CA VAL A 33 13.58 -11.55 11.14
C VAL A 33 14.27 -12.53 12.10
N ASP A 34 15.51 -12.91 11.82
CA ASP A 34 16.27 -13.84 12.68
C ASP A 34 16.35 -13.31 14.13
N ALA A 35 16.64 -12.02 14.30
CA ALA A 35 16.74 -11.40 15.62
C ALA A 35 15.38 -11.35 16.37
N LEU A 36 14.26 -11.18 15.66
CA LEU A 36 12.93 -11.16 16.25
C LEU A 36 12.41 -12.55 16.61
N VAL A 37 12.79 -13.58 15.84
CA VAL A 37 12.51 -14.98 16.16
C VAL A 37 13.19 -15.40 17.47
N GLU A 38 14.45 -15.02 17.68
CA GLU A 38 15.21 -15.37 18.88
C GLU A 38 14.87 -14.51 20.11
N TYR A 39 14.06 -13.47 19.96
CA TYR A 39 13.79 -12.52 21.04
C TYR A 39 12.85 -13.10 22.10
N GLU A 40 13.29 -13.12 23.36
CA GLU A 40 12.55 -13.78 24.45
C GLU A 40 11.62 -12.85 25.26
N HIS A 41 11.77 -11.53 25.10
CA HIS A 41 11.06 -10.50 25.87
C HIS A 41 9.92 -9.88 25.05
N PRO A 42 8.95 -9.19 25.67
CA PRO A 42 7.86 -8.56 24.92
C PRO A 42 8.35 -7.51 23.92
N ILE A 43 7.76 -7.50 22.73
CA ILE A 43 8.03 -6.55 21.65
C ILE A 43 6.72 -5.86 21.29
N PHE A 44 6.69 -4.54 21.41
CA PHE A 44 5.56 -3.71 21.01
C PHE A 44 5.91 -2.96 19.74
N ILE A 45 5.18 -3.23 18.67
CA ILE A 45 5.29 -2.48 17.43
C ILE A 45 4.14 -1.46 17.39
N TYR A 46 4.49 -0.20 17.21
CA TYR A 46 3.52 0.88 17.11
C TYR A 46 3.74 1.68 15.84
N ILE A 47 2.73 1.75 14.98
CA ILE A 47 2.73 2.67 13.84
C ILE A 47 2.19 4.02 14.34
N PRO A 48 3.02 5.07 14.45
CA PRO A 48 2.62 6.34 15.04
C PRO A 48 1.67 7.13 14.12
N LYS A 49 1.12 8.22 14.64
CA LYS A 49 0.32 9.18 13.88
C LYS A 49 1.00 9.59 12.58
N HIS A 50 0.29 9.45 11.45
CA HIS A 50 0.81 9.68 10.09
C HIS A 50 2.01 8.81 9.69
N GLY A 51 2.36 7.81 10.50
CA GLY A 51 3.35 6.80 10.17
C GLY A 51 2.82 5.85 9.11
N GLU A 52 3.74 5.34 8.30
CA GLU A 52 3.42 4.37 7.26
C GLU A 52 4.23 3.09 7.44
N LEU A 53 3.57 1.96 7.24
CA LEU A 53 4.22 0.65 7.14
C LEU A 53 3.79 -0.04 5.85
N ARG A 54 4.75 -0.28 4.95
CA ARG A 54 4.45 -0.77 3.59
C ARG A 54 5.26 -1.99 3.19
N GLY A 55 4.64 -2.83 2.35
CA GLY A 55 5.31 -3.88 1.59
C GLY A 55 6.31 -4.70 2.40
N GLY A 56 7.55 -4.79 1.90
CA GLY A 56 8.60 -5.57 2.55
C GLY A 56 8.98 -5.09 3.96
N ALA A 57 8.77 -3.82 4.30
CA ALA A 57 9.03 -3.33 5.64
C ALA A 57 8.04 -3.90 6.66
N TRP A 58 6.78 -4.13 6.27
CA TRP A 58 5.81 -4.82 7.13
C TRP A 58 6.25 -6.25 7.40
N VAL A 59 6.66 -6.97 6.35
CA VAL A 59 6.97 -8.40 6.41
C VAL A 59 8.02 -8.73 7.47
N VAL A 60 9.03 -7.90 7.63
CA VAL A 60 10.15 -8.16 8.55
C VAL A 60 9.85 -7.84 10.02
N ILE A 61 8.71 -7.21 10.33
CA ILE A 61 8.29 -6.89 11.71
C ILE A 61 6.87 -7.38 11.99
N ASP A 62 6.34 -8.33 11.21
CA ASP A 62 4.99 -8.83 11.45
C ASP A 62 4.93 -9.65 12.76
N PRO A 63 3.89 -9.50 13.59
CA PRO A 63 3.76 -10.29 14.82
C PRO A 63 3.73 -11.80 14.61
N ALA A 64 3.37 -12.27 13.41
CA ALA A 64 3.41 -13.69 13.07
C ALA A 64 4.83 -14.28 13.10
N ILE A 65 5.89 -13.45 13.12
CA ILE A 65 7.27 -13.89 13.29
C ILE A 65 7.47 -14.52 14.67
N ASN A 66 6.91 -13.92 15.72
CA ASN A 66 7.02 -14.41 17.10
C ASN A 66 5.72 -14.10 17.88
N PRO A 67 4.65 -14.90 17.67
CA PRO A 67 3.31 -14.59 18.18
C PRO A 67 3.19 -14.54 19.70
N ASP A 68 4.08 -15.23 20.42
CA ASP A 68 4.08 -15.28 21.89
C ASP A 68 4.68 -14.02 22.52
N LYS A 69 5.42 -13.23 21.74
CA LYS A 69 6.23 -12.08 22.23
C LYS A 69 5.89 -10.77 21.55
N MET A 70 5.36 -10.80 20.33
CA MET A 70 5.12 -9.61 19.52
C MET A 70 3.65 -9.19 19.51
N GLU A 71 3.41 -7.91 19.72
CA GLU A 71 2.12 -7.26 19.55
C GLU A 71 2.27 -6.04 18.63
N MET A 72 1.28 -5.79 17.77
CA MET A 72 1.29 -4.65 16.85
C MET A 72 0.05 -3.79 17.05
N TYR A 73 0.29 -2.48 17.15
CA TYR A 73 -0.70 -1.42 17.32
C TYR A 73 -0.50 -0.36 16.23
N ALA A 74 -1.56 0.34 15.87
CA ALA A 74 -1.52 1.42 14.90
C ALA A 74 -2.37 2.60 15.40
N ASP A 75 -1.85 3.81 15.21
CA ASP A 75 -2.60 5.05 15.42
C ASP A 75 -3.79 5.14 14.45
N GLU A 76 -4.88 5.80 14.85
CA GLU A 76 -6.07 6.00 14.00
C GLU A 76 -5.73 6.71 12.67
N ASP A 77 -4.72 7.57 12.70
CA ASP A 77 -4.24 8.32 11.54
C ASP A 77 -3.03 7.67 10.83
N ALA A 78 -2.63 6.46 11.24
CA ALA A 78 -1.57 5.70 10.58
C ALA A 78 -2.03 5.10 9.24
N ARG A 79 -1.08 4.61 8.43
CA ARG A 79 -1.38 3.93 7.16
C ARG A 79 -0.59 2.63 7.02
N GLY A 80 -1.28 1.59 6.57
CA GLY A 80 -0.72 0.27 6.30
C GLY A 80 -1.14 -0.26 4.94
N GLY A 81 -0.28 -1.02 4.26
CA GLY A 81 -0.67 -1.69 3.01
C GLY A 81 0.49 -2.26 2.20
N ILE A 82 0.18 -3.03 1.15
CA ILE A 82 1.20 -3.67 0.30
C ILE A 82 1.98 -2.62 -0.50
N LEU A 83 1.27 -1.70 -1.14
CA LEU A 83 1.82 -0.61 -1.94
C LEU A 83 1.27 0.73 -1.45
N GLU A 84 1.92 1.80 -1.85
CA GLU A 84 1.39 3.15 -1.67
C GLU A 84 0.14 3.36 -2.54
N PRO A 85 -0.77 4.27 -2.14
CA PRO A 85 -2.00 4.50 -2.90
C PRO A 85 -1.78 4.75 -4.40
N PRO A 86 -0.79 5.55 -4.86
CA PRO A 86 -0.53 5.72 -6.29
C PRO A 86 -0.17 4.40 -6.99
N GLY A 87 0.66 3.56 -6.36
CA GLY A 87 1.05 2.27 -6.92
C GLY A 87 -0.11 1.27 -7.02
N ILE A 88 -1.06 1.28 -6.06
CA ILE A 88 -2.26 0.44 -6.16
C ILE A 88 -3.15 0.88 -7.32
N VAL A 89 -3.33 2.19 -7.50
CA VAL A 89 -4.15 2.75 -8.59
C VAL A 89 -3.59 2.33 -9.95
N GLU A 90 -2.28 2.39 -10.16
CA GLU A 90 -1.64 1.99 -11.41
C GLU A 90 -1.86 0.50 -11.75
N VAL A 91 -2.07 -0.35 -10.75
CA VAL A 91 -2.26 -1.80 -10.96
C VAL A 91 -3.74 -2.17 -11.06
N LYS A 92 -4.58 -1.60 -10.19
CA LYS A 92 -5.96 -2.07 -9.97
C LYS A 92 -7.04 -1.11 -10.48
N TYR A 93 -6.72 0.17 -10.64
CA TYR A 93 -7.69 1.21 -11.01
C TYR A 93 -7.16 2.04 -12.17
N ARG A 94 -6.93 1.36 -13.30
CA ARG A 94 -6.33 1.94 -14.51
C ARG A 94 -7.37 2.72 -15.31
N ALA A 95 -6.93 3.35 -16.40
CA ALA A 95 -7.78 4.20 -17.24
C ALA A 95 -9.16 3.60 -17.59
N PRO A 96 -9.31 2.30 -17.95
CA PRO A 96 -10.65 1.74 -18.20
C PRO A 96 -11.57 1.77 -16.97
N GLN A 97 -11.08 1.37 -15.80
CA GLN A 97 -11.86 1.40 -14.55
C GLN A 97 -12.18 2.84 -14.12
N GLN A 98 -11.26 3.77 -14.37
CA GLN A 98 -11.47 5.19 -14.12
C GLN A 98 -12.59 5.73 -15.04
N LEU A 99 -12.55 5.42 -16.34
CA LEU A 99 -13.58 5.81 -17.30
C LEU A 99 -14.95 5.23 -16.92
N GLU A 100 -15.02 3.93 -16.61
CA GLU A 100 -16.26 3.29 -16.12
C GLU A 100 -16.84 4.02 -14.90
N ALA A 101 -15.98 4.40 -13.95
CA ALA A 101 -16.41 5.16 -12.79
C ALA A 101 -16.85 6.59 -13.14
N MET A 102 -16.16 7.26 -14.06
CA MET A 102 -16.53 8.60 -14.55
C MET A 102 -17.94 8.58 -15.15
N HIS A 103 -18.22 7.67 -16.08
CA HIS A 103 -19.56 7.51 -16.67
C HIS A 103 -20.63 7.11 -15.63
N ARG A 104 -20.23 6.49 -14.51
CA ARG A 104 -21.16 6.12 -13.42
C ARG A 104 -21.46 7.24 -12.43
N ILE A 105 -20.52 8.17 -12.17
CA ILE A 105 -20.67 9.15 -11.08
C ILE A 105 -20.80 10.59 -11.58
N ASP A 106 -20.28 10.90 -12.77
CA ASP A 106 -20.28 12.25 -13.33
C ASP A 106 -21.58 12.51 -14.08
N THR A 107 -22.40 13.41 -13.54
CA THR A 107 -23.70 13.76 -14.12
C THR A 107 -23.56 14.30 -15.54
N LYS A 108 -22.46 14.99 -15.86
CA LYS A 108 -22.28 15.58 -17.18
C LYS A 108 -22.00 14.53 -18.25
N LEU A 109 -21.16 13.54 -17.94
CA LEU A 109 -20.91 12.40 -18.81
C LEU A 109 -22.19 11.58 -19.03
N GLN A 110 -22.98 11.35 -17.97
CA GLN A 110 -24.26 10.66 -18.09
C GLN A 110 -25.25 11.36 -19.04
N GLU A 111 -25.33 12.70 -18.97
CA GLU A 111 -26.14 13.48 -19.91
C GLU A 111 -25.64 13.33 -21.36
N LEU A 112 -24.33 13.31 -21.55
CA LEU A 112 -23.71 13.16 -22.87
C LEU A 112 -23.94 11.75 -23.42
N ASP A 113 -23.83 10.72 -22.60
CA ASP A 113 -24.12 9.33 -22.96
C ASP A 113 -25.59 9.16 -23.39
N ALA A 114 -26.54 9.71 -22.61
CA ALA A 114 -27.96 9.69 -22.96
C ALA A 114 -28.25 10.41 -24.29
N LYS A 115 -27.56 11.52 -24.57
CA LYS A 115 -27.67 12.23 -25.85
C LYS A 115 -27.09 11.41 -27.00
N LEU A 116 -25.96 10.74 -26.79
CA LEU A 116 -25.34 9.83 -27.76
C LEU A 116 -26.26 8.64 -28.08
N GLU A 117 -26.91 8.05 -27.07
CA GLU A 117 -27.87 6.94 -27.22
C GLU A 117 -29.14 7.37 -27.96
N GLY A 118 -29.61 8.60 -27.73
CA GLY A 118 -30.79 9.17 -28.40
C GLY A 118 -30.55 9.68 -29.84
N SER A 119 -29.30 9.72 -30.31
CA SER A 119 -28.93 10.29 -31.61
C SER A 119 -28.80 9.21 -32.71
N GLN A 120 -29.30 9.48 -33.92
CA GLN A 120 -29.19 8.57 -35.08
C GLN A 120 -28.36 9.18 -36.24
N GLY A 121 -27.65 8.32 -36.98
CA GLY A 121 -26.98 8.68 -38.24
C GLY A 121 -25.82 9.67 -38.09
N ALA A 122 -25.75 10.67 -38.97
CA ALA A 122 -24.65 11.64 -39.04
C ALA A 122 -24.42 12.44 -37.75
N GLN A 123 -25.47 12.61 -36.93
CA GLN A 123 -25.42 13.33 -35.66
C GLN A 123 -24.67 12.56 -34.57
N LYS A 124 -24.70 11.23 -34.61
CA LYS A 124 -23.91 10.37 -33.71
C LYS A 124 -22.42 10.41 -34.08
N ALA A 125 -22.10 10.43 -35.37
CA ALA A 125 -20.71 10.52 -35.85
C ALA A 125 -20.04 11.88 -35.57
N GLU A 126 -20.82 12.94 -35.36
CA GLU A 126 -20.33 14.26 -34.94
C GLU A 126 -20.14 14.37 -33.42
N LEU A 127 -20.92 13.61 -32.64
CA LEU A 127 -20.82 13.52 -31.17
C LEU A 127 -19.77 12.53 -30.67
N GLU A 128 -19.35 11.56 -31.49
CA GLU A 128 -18.29 10.59 -31.20
C GLU A 128 -16.86 11.11 -31.50
N LYS A 129 -16.72 12.30 -32.11
CA LYS A 129 -15.44 12.97 -32.38
C LYS A 129 -14.97 13.84 -31.22
#